data_AF-A0A447R2D7-F1
#
_entry.id   AF-A0A447R2D7-F1
#
_cell.length_a   1.000
_cell.length_b   1.000
_cell.length_c   1.000
_cell.angle_alpha   90.00
_cell.angle_beta   90.00
_cell.angle_gamma   90.00
#
_symmetry.space_group_name_H-M   'P 1'
#
loop_
_entity.id
_entity.type
_entity.pdbx_description
1 polymer ?
#
loop_
_entity_poly.entity_id
_entity_poly.type
_entity_poly.pdbx_seq_one_letter_code
_entity_poly.pdbx_strand_id
1 'polypeptide(L)'
;MSVIYFITTQDIDTFQKKLQETLFNAVTMPFPLLFDKRYAALIDTDYLKFTLPAECLTPEFYRYLRELSLQWQFDFFIKPQPLPVNGIIAFDMDSTFIAEEGVDEIARALGISTQIATITQQAMEGKLDFNASFTRRIGMLKGTPKAVLNAVCDRMTLSPGLLTILPVIKAKGFKTAIISGGLDIFTQRLKRDINWIMPFRIRLKYAITF
;
A
#
# COMPACT_ATOMS: atom_id res chain seq x y z
N MET A 1 14.96 0.86 24.06
CA MET A 1 14.76 2.07 23.22
C MET A 1 14.02 1.70 21.96
N SER A 2 13.06 2.53 21.58
CA SER A 2 12.28 2.43 20.35
C SER A 2 12.59 3.60 19.42
N VAL A 3 12.28 3.43 18.13
CA VAL A 3 12.53 4.46 17.11
C VAL A 3 11.25 4.66 16.30
N ILE A 4 10.90 5.91 16.05
CA ILE A 4 9.82 6.33 15.15
C ILE A 4 10.43 7.18 14.04
N TYR A 5 10.03 6.94 12.80
CA TYR A 5 10.33 7.80 11.66
C TYR A 5 9.08 8.59 11.30
N PHE A 6 9.22 9.90 11.11
CA PHE A 6 8.16 10.78 10.63
C PHE A 6 8.52 11.32 9.24
N ILE A 7 7.56 11.27 8.33
CA ILE A 7 7.66 11.79 6.97
C ILE A 7 6.55 12.83 6.78
N THR A 8 6.91 14.05 6.40
CA THR A 8 5.97 15.15 6.26
C THR A 8 6.42 16.10 5.17
N THR A 9 5.47 16.81 4.55
CA THR A 9 5.74 17.92 3.62
C THR A 9 5.93 19.25 4.35
N GLN A 10 5.67 19.30 5.66
CA GLN A 10 5.95 20.46 6.49
C GLN A 10 7.47 20.64 6.68
N ASP A 11 7.89 21.87 6.94
CA ASP A 11 9.25 22.15 7.40
C ASP A 11 9.58 21.34 8.66
N ILE A 12 10.69 20.60 8.66
CA ILE A 12 11.00 19.62 9.71
C ILE A 12 11.30 20.30 11.04
N ASP A 13 11.89 21.50 11.03
CA ASP A 13 12.11 22.31 12.24
C ASP A 13 10.79 22.65 12.93
N THR A 14 9.87 23.21 12.14
CA THR A 14 8.52 23.59 12.60
C THR A 14 7.75 22.37 13.08
N PHE A 15 7.80 21.28 12.32
CA PHE A 15 7.15 20.02 12.67
C PHE A 15 7.69 19.43 13.98
N GLN A 16 9.02 19.35 14.13
CA GLN A 16 9.66 18.83 15.34
C GLN A 16 9.23 19.63 16.57
N LYS A 17 9.29 20.96 16.51
CA LYS A 17 8.90 21.83 17.63
C LYS A 17 7.44 21.60 18.02
N LYS A 18 6.53 21.63 17.04
CA LYS A 18 5.10 21.41 17.25
C LYS A 18 4.82 20.02 17.85
N LEU A 19 5.51 19.00 17.36
CA LEU A 19 5.39 17.62 17.86
C LEU A 19 5.87 17.51 19.32
N GLN A 20 7.01 18.13 19.65
CA GLN A 20 7.55 18.13 21.02
C GLN A 20 6.60 18.81 22.01
N GLU A 21 6.10 20.00 21.66
CA GLU A 21 5.14 20.74 22.48
C GLU A 21 3.85 19.93 22.70
N THR A 22 3.36 19.27 21.66
CA THR A 22 2.09 18.50 21.70
C THR A 22 2.22 17.19 22.45
N LEU A 23 3.31 16.43 22.24
CA LEU A 23 3.49 15.12 22.88
C LEU A 23 3.85 15.23 24.37
N PHE A 24 4.55 16.29 24.76
CA PHE A 24 5.17 16.36 26.08
C PHE A 24 4.80 17.61 26.90
N ASN A 25 3.99 18.56 26.37
CA ASN A 25 3.43 19.71 27.11
C ASN A 25 4.43 20.41 28.06
N ALA A 26 5.67 20.66 27.60
CA ALA A 26 6.76 21.25 28.40
C ALA A 26 7.10 20.51 29.72
N VAL A 27 6.67 19.27 29.87
CA VAL A 27 7.04 18.39 30.99
C VAL A 27 8.45 17.88 30.76
N THR A 28 9.33 18.11 31.73
CA THR A 28 10.66 17.50 31.76
C THR A 28 10.48 15.99 31.91
N MET A 29 10.68 15.25 30.83
CA MET A 29 10.65 13.79 30.88
C MET A 29 11.89 13.29 31.62
N PRO A 30 11.78 12.24 32.47
CA PRO A 30 12.92 11.69 33.20
C PRO A 30 13.91 10.90 32.31
N PHE A 31 13.76 10.98 30.98
CA PHE A 31 14.51 10.23 30.00
C PHE A 31 14.81 11.06 28.75
N PRO A 32 15.91 10.76 28.03
CA PRO A 32 16.32 11.51 26.85
C PRO A 32 15.34 11.28 25.69
N LEU A 33 14.79 12.38 25.17
CA LEU A 33 14.07 12.43 23.90
C LEU A 33 15.04 12.88 22.80
N LEU A 34 15.43 11.97 21.92
CA LEU A 34 16.40 12.29 20.85
C LEU A 34 15.69 12.44 19.51
N PHE A 35 15.79 13.63 18.94
CA PHE A 35 15.32 13.96 17.60
C PHE A 35 16.51 14.17 16.67
N ASP A 36 16.59 13.39 15.59
CA ASP A 36 17.58 13.53 14.53
C ASP A 36 16.85 13.79 13.20
N LYS A 37 17.14 14.93 12.55
CA LYS A 37 16.73 15.15 11.15
C LYS A 37 17.71 14.46 10.23
N ARG A 38 17.19 13.76 9.22
CA ARG A 38 18.01 12.95 8.31
C ARG A 38 17.44 12.98 6.91
N TYR A 39 18.30 12.71 5.95
CA TYR A 39 17.95 12.59 4.54
C TYR A 39 18.25 11.17 4.05
N ALA A 40 17.26 10.52 3.43
CA ALA A 40 17.37 9.20 2.83
C ALA A 40 17.57 9.30 1.32
N ALA A 41 18.81 9.47 0.88
CA ALA A 41 19.17 9.69 -0.53
C ALA A 41 18.63 8.62 -1.51
N LEU A 42 18.47 7.37 -1.09
CA LEU A 42 17.96 6.29 -1.95
C LEU A 42 16.50 6.47 -2.39
N ILE A 43 15.73 7.23 -1.64
CA ILE A 43 14.31 7.50 -1.91
C ILE A 43 14.00 9.00 -1.94
N ASP A 44 15.05 9.83 -1.94
CA ASP A 44 14.96 11.29 -1.94
C ASP A 44 13.95 11.84 -0.92
N THR A 45 14.15 11.51 0.35
CA THR A 45 13.18 11.84 1.41
C THR A 45 13.89 12.34 2.65
N ASP A 46 13.58 13.57 3.06
CA ASP A 46 13.88 14.04 4.40
C ASP A 46 12.90 13.46 5.42
N TYR A 47 13.40 13.11 6.60
CA TYR A 47 12.60 12.54 7.66
C TYR A 47 13.13 12.93 9.04
N LEU A 48 12.22 12.95 10.01
CA LEU A 48 12.56 13.14 11.42
C LEU A 48 12.60 11.77 12.10
N LYS A 49 13.74 11.42 12.67
CA LYS A 49 13.90 10.23 13.50
C LYS A 49 13.76 10.62 14.96
N PHE A 50 12.86 9.95 15.66
CA PHE A 50 12.64 10.12 17.08
C PHE A 50 12.98 8.84 17.84
N THR A 51 13.83 8.95 18.85
CA THR A 51 14.23 7.83 19.71
C THR A 51 13.75 8.08 21.14
N LEU A 52 13.03 7.10 21.69
CA LEU A 52 12.36 7.18 22.99
C LEU A 52 12.43 5.83 23.74
N PRO A 53 12.18 5.79 25.06
CA PRO A 53 12.05 4.53 25.79
C PRO A 53 10.92 3.65 25.23
N ALA A 54 11.07 2.33 25.31
CA ALA A 54 10.11 1.42 24.69
C ALA A 54 8.76 1.42 25.42
N GLU A 55 8.80 1.71 26.72
CA GLU A 55 7.68 1.81 27.65
C GLU A 55 6.70 2.91 27.24
N CYS A 56 7.15 3.90 26.47
CA CYS A 56 6.30 4.96 25.94
C CYS A 56 5.40 4.50 24.78
N LEU A 57 5.72 3.39 24.10
CA LEU A 57 4.93 2.90 22.97
C LEU A 57 3.75 2.03 23.44
N THR A 58 2.78 2.67 24.08
CA THR A 58 1.53 2.01 24.48
C THR A 58 0.47 2.08 23.35
N PRO A 59 -0.59 1.25 23.40
CA PRO A 59 -1.72 1.37 22.48
C PRO A 59 -2.35 2.77 22.46
N GLU A 60 -2.44 3.43 23.62
CA GLU A 60 -2.97 4.78 23.76
C GLU A 60 -2.07 5.81 23.06
N PHE A 61 -0.75 5.68 23.23
CA PHE A 61 0.22 6.52 22.53
C PHE A 61 0.12 6.34 21.01
N TYR A 62 0.03 5.09 20.53
CA TYR A 62 -0.15 4.82 19.10
C TYR A 62 -1.46 5.43 18.56
N ARG A 63 -2.58 5.26 19.28
CA ARG A 63 -3.87 5.84 18.89
C ARG A 63 -3.79 7.35 18.79
N TYR A 64 -3.23 8.00 19.80
CA TYR A 64 -3.05 9.45 19.82
C TYR A 64 -2.17 9.93 18.65
N LEU A 65 -1.03 9.26 18.41
CA LEU A 65 -0.13 9.61 17.31
C LEU A 65 -0.77 9.37 15.94
N ARG A 66 -1.58 8.31 15.79
CA ARG A 66 -2.35 8.04 14.58
C ARG A 66 -3.39 9.11 14.30
N GLU A 67 -4.17 9.52 15.30
CA GLU A 67 -5.13 10.63 15.17
C GLU A 67 -4.41 11.92 14.74
N LEU A 68 -3.26 12.22 15.36
CA LEU A 68 -2.44 13.37 15.01
C LEU A 68 -1.92 13.33 13.57
N SER A 69 -1.49 12.14 13.13
CA SER A 69 -0.97 11.92 11.76
C SER A 69 -2.01 12.24 10.68
N LEU A 70 -3.29 11.93 10.95
CA LEU A 70 -4.40 12.24 10.04
C LEU A 70 -4.75 13.73 10.07
N GLN A 71 -4.76 14.35 11.26
CA GLN A 71 -5.07 15.77 11.41
C GLN A 71 -4.01 16.68 10.77
N TRP A 72 -2.74 16.32 10.92
CA TRP A 72 -1.60 17.12 10.45
C TRP A 72 -1.02 16.61 9.13
N GLN A 73 -1.60 15.55 8.56
CA GLN A 73 -1.21 14.96 7.28
C GLN A 73 0.29 14.63 7.21
N PHE A 74 0.74 13.74 8.09
CA PHE A 74 2.08 13.15 8.02
C PHE A 74 1.99 11.63 8.15
N ASP A 75 3.00 10.94 7.64
CA ASP A 75 3.15 9.50 7.84
C ASP A 75 4.20 9.21 8.91
N PHE A 76 4.04 8.09 9.60
CA PHE A 76 5.04 7.61 10.53
C PHE A 76 5.14 6.09 10.56
N PHE A 77 6.34 5.63 10.90
CA PHE A 77 6.64 4.21 11.09
C PHE A 77 7.35 4.01 12.42
N ILE A 78 6.77 3.16 13.27
CA ILE A 78 7.50 2.61 14.42
C ILE A 78 8.44 1.53 13.87
N LYS A 79 9.75 1.70 14.07
CA LYS A 79 10.76 0.77 13.58
C LYS A 79 10.53 -0.61 14.21
N PRO A 80 10.27 -1.67 13.41
CA PRO A 80 10.15 -3.02 13.94
C PRO A 80 11.44 -3.51 14.60
N GLN A 81 11.31 -4.32 15.65
CA GLN A 81 12.41 -4.97 16.34
C GLN A 81 12.04 -6.45 16.56
N PRO A 82 12.71 -7.42 15.90
CA PRO A 82 13.78 -7.22 14.92
C PRO A 82 13.28 -6.56 13.62
N LEU A 83 14.19 -5.92 12.89
CA LEU A 83 13.88 -5.43 11.55
C LEU A 83 13.78 -6.64 10.60
N PRO A 84 12.75 -6.72 9.74
CA PRO A 84 12.69 -7.78 8.72
C PRO A 84 13.93 -7.76 7.83
N VAL A 85 14.47 -8.95 7.53
CA VAL A 85 15.62 -9.15 6.64
C VAL A 85 15.40 -10.41 5.81
N ASN A 86 15.86 -10.42 4.55
CA ASN A 86 15.80 -11.58 3.64
C ASN A 86 14.40 -12.24 3.54
N GLY A 87 13.34 -11.43 3.61
CA GLY A 87 11.96 -11.90 3.70
C GLY A 87 11.19 -11.83 2.38
N ILE A 88 9.86 -11.80 2.50
CA ILE A 88 8.92 -11.58 1.40
C ILE A 88 8.19 -10.26 1.64
N ILE A 89 8.10 -9.43 0.60
CA ILE A 89 7.16 -8.30 0.56
C ILE A 89 6.05 -8.67 -0.42
N ALA A 90 4.85 -8.85 0.11
CA ALA A 90 3.66 -9.15 -0.65
C ALA A 90 2.82 -7.88 -0.84
N PHE A 91 2.35 -7.66 -2.05
CA PHE A 91 1.45 -6.58 -2.43
C PHE A 91 0.11 -7.18 -2.86
N ASP A 92 -0.99 -6.52 -2.51
CA ASP A 92 -2.21 -6.65 -3.32
C ASP A 92 -1.98 -5.97 -4.69
N MET A 93 -2.86 -6.24 -5.66
CA MET A 93 -2.74 -5.68 -7.01
C MET A 93 -3.53 -4.37 -7.16
N ASP A 94 -4.86 -4.49 -7.15
CA ASP A 94 -5.78 -3.37 -7.41
C ASP A 94 -5.68 -2.34 -6.26
N SER A 95 -5.70 -1.05 -6.61
CA SER A 95 -5.56 0.07 -5.65
C SER A 95 -4.34 -0.04 -4.70
N THR A 96 -3.33 -0.82 -5.05
CA THR A 96 -2.14 -1.09 -4.23
C THR A 96 -0.87 -1.12 -5.06
N PHE A 97 -0.71 -2.13 -5.94
CA PHE A 97 0.44 -2.21 -6.85
C PHE A 97 0.20 -1.38 -8.11
N ILE A 98 -1.04 -1.38 -8.59
CA ILE A 98 -1.55 -0.46 -9.59
C ILE A 98 -2.57 0.48 -8.96
N ALA A 99 -2.73 1.67 -9.53
CA ALA A 99 -3.64 2.68 -8.99
C ALA A 99 -5.12 2.36 -9.26
N GLU A 100 -5.39 1.58 -10.31
CA GLU A 100 -6.74 1.29 -10.80
C GLU A 100 -7.31 -0.03 -10.26
N GLU A 101 -8.61 -0.24 -10.54
CA GLU A 101 -9.36 -1.47 -10.30
C GLU A 101 -9.53 -2.26 -11.60
N GLY A 102 -8.85 -3.40 -11.75
CA GLY A 102 -8.78 -4.16 -13.00
C GLY A 102 -10.14 -4.53 -13.62
N VAL A 103 -11.10 -4.93 -12.79
CA VAL A 103 -12.45 -5.32 -13.24
C VAL A 103 -13.23 -4.12 -13.76
N ASP A 104 -13.15 -2.98 -13.06
CA ASP A 104 -13.89 -1.77 -13.39
C ASP A 104 -13.33 -1.12 -14.66
N GLU A 105 -12.01 -1.21 -14.85
CA GLU A 105 -11.33 -0.76 -16.05
C GLU A 105 -11.76 -1.55 -17.31
N ILE A 106 -11.97 -2.85 -17.18
CA ILE A 106 -12.53 -3.67 -18.28
C ILE A 106 -14.01 -3.33 -18.49
N ALA A 107 -14.78 -3.19 -17.41
CA ALA A 107 -16.21 -2.86 -17.48
C ALA A 107 -16.44 -1.56 -18.25
N ARG A 108 -15.61 -0.54 -18.01
CA ARG A 108 -15.67 0.74 -18.73
C ARG A 108 -15.31 0.59 -20.20
N ALA A 109 -14.32 -0.22 -20.54
CA ALA A 109 -13.97 -0.49 -21.93
C ALA A 109 -15.10 -1.20 -22.70
N LEU A 110 -15.97 -1.91 -22.00
CA LEU A 110 -17.14 -2.61 -22.55
C LEU A 110 -18.45 -1.82 -22.42
N GLY A 111 -18.44 -0.63 -21.80
CA GLY A 111 -19.64 0.16 -21.57
C GLY A 111 -20.62 -0.43 -20.54
N ILE A 112 -20.15 -1.28 -19.63
CA ILE A 112 -20.98 -1.97 -18.61
C ILE A 112 -20.62 -1.58 -17.16
N SER A 113 -20.00 -0.41 -16.95
CA SER A 113 -19.60 0.06 -15.62
C SER A 113 -20.76 0.13 -14.63
N THR A 114 -21.94 0.58 -15.06
CA THR A 114 -23.12 0.72 -14.18
C THR A 114 -23.58 -0.63 -13.63
N GLN A 115 -23.55 -1.68 -14.45
CA GLN A 115 -23.96 -3.02 -14.06
C GLN A 115 -22.97 -3.63 -13.06
N ILE A 116 -21.67 -3.46 -13.31
CA ILE A 116 -20.62 -3.89 -12.39
C ILE A 116 -20.71 -3.14 -11.06
N ALA A 117 -20.88 -1.81 -11.10
CA ALA A 117 -21.04 -0.98 -9.91
C ALA A 117 -22.24 -1.41 -9.06
N THR A 118 -23.36 -1.79 -9.69
CA THR A 118 -24.54 -2.31 -8.98
C THR A 118 -24.21 -3.59 -8.19
N ILE A 119 -23.43 -4.51 -8.78
CA ILE A 119 -23.01 -5.74 -8.09
C ILE A 119 -22.04 -5.43 -6.95
N THR A 120 -21.11 -4.49 -7.16
CA THR A 120 -20.17 -4.03 -6.13
C THR A 120 -20.92 -3.41 -4.95
N GLN A 121 -21.92 -2.56 -5.22
CA GLN A 121 -22.75 -1.95 -4.19
C GLN A 121 -23.51 -2.99 -3.38
N GLN A 122 -24.12 -3.99 -4.02
CA GLN A 122 -24.79 -5.08 -3.29
C GLN A 122 -23.83 -5.83 -2.35
N ALA A 123 -22.57 -6.00 -2.76
CA ALA A 123 -21.57 -6.65 -1.92
C ALA A 123 -21.18 -5.78 -0.71
N MET A 124 -20.97 -4.48 -0.93
CA MET A 124 -20.64 -3.52 0.14
C MET A 124 -21.80 -3.34 1.14
N GLU A 125 -23.04 -3.46 0.68
CA GLU A 125 -24.25 -3.46 1.52
C GLU A 125 -24.46 -4.78 2.27
N GLY A 126 -23.58 -5.77 2.10
CA GLY A 126 -23.68 -7.10 2.71
C GLY A 126 -24.79 -7.98 2.11
N LYS A 127 -25.42 -7.56 1.02
CA LYS A 127 -26.48 -8.32 0.31
C LYS A 127 -25.91 -9.43 -0.57
N LEU A 128 -24.61 -9.38 -0.87
CA LEU A 128 -23.92 -10.36 -1.70
C LEU A 128 -22.56 -10.68 -1.08
N ASP A 129 -22.25 -11.97 -0.92
CA ASP A 129 -20.91 -12.35 -0.45
C ASP A 129 -19.84 -12.03 -1.50
N PHE A 130 -18.58 -11.95 -1.05
CA PHE A 130 -17.45 -11.61 -1.92
C PHE A 130 -17.31 -12.56 -3.11
N ASN A 131 -17.44 -13.88 -2.90
CA ASN A 131 -17.26 -14.88 -3.96
C ASN A 131 -18.37 -14.79 -5.01
N ALA A 132 -19.61 -14.55 -4.58
CA ALA A 132 -20.76 -14.36 -5.44
C ALA A 132 -20.64 -13.04 -6.23
N SER A 133 -20.21 -11.95 -5.59
CA SER A 133 -19.90 -10.68 -6.25
C SER A 133 -18.84 -10.84 -7.32
N PHE A 134 -17.70 -11.46 -6.96
CA PHE A 134 -16.62 -11.73 -7.88
C PHE A 134 -17.09 -12.59 -9.07
N THR A 135 -17.76 -13.71 -8.80
CA THR A 135 -18.25 -14.62 -9.85
C THR A 135 -19.21 -13.92 -10.81
N ARG A 136 -20.14 -13.10 -10.29
CA ARG A 136 -21.07 -12.33 -11.13
C ARG A 136 -20.32 -11.31 -11.99
N ARG A 137 -19.45 -10.50 -11.38
CA ARG A 137 -18.69 -9.47 -12.11
C ARG A 137 -17.83 -10.08 -13.21
N ILE A 138 -17.05 -11.13 -12.92
CA ILE A 138 -16.23 -11.77 -13.96
C ILE A 138 -17.11 -12.49 -15.00
N GLY A 139 -18.26 -13.04 -14.61
CA GLY A 139 -19.23 -13.61 -15.54
C GLY A 139 -19.73 -12.61 -16.59
N MET A 140 -19.89 -11.34 -16.20
CA MET A 140 -20.24 -10.25 -17.13
C MET A 140 -19.12 -9.89 -18.10
N LEU A 141 -17.88 -10.25 -17.78
CA LEU A 141 -16.72 -10.02 -18.65
C LEU A 141 -16.44 -11.21 -19.58
N LYS A 142 -17.24 -12.28 -19.52
CA LYS A 142 -17.03 -13.48 -20.35
C LYS A 142 -17.17 -13.12 -21.84
N GLY A 143 -16.21 -13.56 -22.65
CA GLY A 143 -16.17 -13.27 -24.09
C GLY A 143 -15.50 -11.94 -24.44
N THR A 144 -14.93 -11.22 -23.45
CA THR A 144 -14.13 -10.02 -23.73
C THR A 144 -12.97 -10.36 -24.67
N PRO A 145 -12.82 -9.67 -25.81
CA PRO A 145 -11.72 -9.92 -26.73
C PRO A 145 -10.37 -9.67 -26.04
N LYS A 146 -9.40 -10.57 -26.27
CA LYS A 146 -8.04 -10.44 -25.70
C LYS A 146 -7.38 -9.08 -26.02
N ALA A 147 -7.68 -8.50 -27.18
CA ALA A 147 -7.21 -7.18 -27.55
C ALA A 147 -7.72 -6.07 -26.60
N VAL A 148 -8.97 -6.16 -26.13
CA VAL A 148 -9.53 -5.21 -25.14
C VAL A 148 -8.83 -5.40 -23.80
N LEU A 149 -8.66 -6.65 -23.34
CA LEU A 149 -7.94 -6.93 -22.10
C LEU A 149 -6.50 -6.40 -22.13
N ASN A 150 -5.78 -6.60 -23.23
CA ASN A 150 -4.43 -6.07 -23.41
C ASN A 150 -4.41 -4.54 -23.39
N ALA A 151 -5.32 -3.89 -24.12
CA ALA A 151 -5.41 -2.42 -24.16
C ALA A 151 -5.75 -1.83 -22.78
N VAL A 152 -6.53 -2.55 -21.97
CA VAL A 152 -6.80 -2.19 -20.57
C VAL A 152 -5.53 -2.35 -19.72
N CYS A 153 -4.81 -3.47 -19.86
CA CYS A 153 -3.54 -3.68 -19.16
C CYS A 153 -2.50 -2.59 -19.50
N ASP A 154 -2.40 -2.21 -20.77
CA ASP A 154 -1.36 -1.30 -21.26
C ASP A 154 -1.49 0.14 -20.72
N ARG A 155 -2.68 0.53 -20.23
CA ARG A 155 -2.92 1.86 -19.64
C ARG A 155 -2.88 1.88 -18.12
N MET A 156 -2.74 0.73 -17.46
CA MET A 156 -2.66 0.67 -16.00
C MET A 156 -1.39 1.36 -15.52
N THR A 157 -1.48 2.05 -14.38
CA THR A 157 -0.38 2.81 -13.83
C THR A 157 0.12 2.19 -12.53
N LEU A 158 1.44 2.11 -12.38
CA LEU A 158 2.05 1.67 -11.12
C LEU A 158 1.79 2.72 -10.04
N SER A 159 1.51 2.24 -8.83
CA SER A 159 1.39 3.14 -7.67
C SER A 159 2.67 3.95 -7.45
N PRO A 160 2.55 5.21 -7.01
CA PRO A 160 3.69 6.09 -6.79
C PRO A 160 4.78 5.45 -5.90
N GLY A 161 6.04 5.66 -6.26
CA GLY A 161 7.20 5.18 -5.50
C GLY A 161 7.62 3.73 -5.78
N LEU A 162 6.79 2.90 -6.44
CA LEU A 162 7.15 1.51 -6.74
C LEU A 162 8.41 1.38 -7.59
N LEU A 163 8.54 2.20 -8.63
CA LEU A 163 9.73 2.20 -9.50
C LEU A 163 11.02 2.54 -8.74
N THR A 164 10.93 3.35 -7.68
CA THR A 164 12.06 3.71 -6.82
C THR A 164 12.39 2.60 -5.82
N ILE A 165 11.37 2.02 -5.18
CA ILE A 165 11.58 1.10 -4.05
C ILE A 165 11.84 -0.35 -4.47
N LEU A 166 11.28 -0.82 -5.59
CA LEU A 166 11.44 -2.21 -6.04
C LEU A 166 12.91 -2.62 -6.25
N PRO A 167 13.78 -1.79 -6.85
CA PRO A 167 15.21 -2.09 -6.93
C PRO A 167 15.88 -2.18 -5.55
N VAL A 168 15.49 -1.32 -4.60
CA VAL A 168 16.01 -1.32 -3.23
C VAL A 168 15.60 -2.58 -2.48
N ILE A 169 14.34 -3.01 -2.62
CA ILE A 169 13.81 -4.25 -2.02
C ILE A 169 14.64 -5.45 -2.48
N LYS A 170 14.90 -5.54 -3.79
CA LYS A 170 15.75 -6.61 -4.35
C LYS A 170 17.18 -6.54 -3.82
N ALA A 171 17.80 -5.36 -3.81
CA ALA A 171 19.16 -5.19 -3.31
C ALA A 171 19.29 -5.59 -1.82
N LYS A 172 18.20 -5.50 -1.05
CA LYS A 172 18.11 -5.94 0.34
C LYS A 172 17.78 -7.44 0.51
N GLY A 173 17.74 -8.21 -0.57
CA GLY A 173 17.54 -9.66 -0.53
C GLY A 173 16.10 -10.12 -0.32
N PHE A 174 15.12 -9.21 -0.41
CA PHE A 174 13.71 -9.57 -0.31
C PHE A 174 13.18 -10.13 -1.63
N LYS A 175 12.25 -11.08 -1.50
CA LYS A 175 11.42 -11.54 -2.62
C LYS A 175 10.16 -10.69 -2.68
N THR A 176 9.73 -10.31 -3.87
CA THR A 176 8.48 -9.57 -4.09
C THR A 176 7.40 -10.48 -4.65
N ALA A 177 6.19 -10.40 -4.09
CA ALA A 177 5.03 -11.15 -4.54
C ALA A 177 3.81 -10.23 -4.75
N ILE A 178 3.00 -10.53 -5.76
CA ILE A 178 1.65 -9.97 -5.90
C ILE A 178 0.66 -11.07 -5.54
N ILE A 179 -0.18 -10.82 -4.54
CA ILE A 179 -1.25 -11.72 -4.08
C ILE A 179 -2.57 -11.02 -4.36
N SER A 180 -3.30 -11.47 -5.36
CA SER A 180 -4.53 -10.81 -5.81
C SER A 180 -5.64 -11.81 -6.12
N GLY A 181 -6.88 -11.37 -5.91
CA GLY A 181 -8.10 -12.03 -6.40
C GLY A 181 -8.42 -11.72 -7.86
N GLY A 182 -7.72 -10.77 -8.50
CA GLY A 182 -7.96 -10.27 -9.85
C GLY A 182 -7.59 -11.22 -10.99
N LEU A 183 -7.61 -10.70 -12.23
CA LEU A 183 -7.39 -11.48 -13.45
C LEU A 183 -5.90 -11.76 -13.73
N ASP A 184 -5.60 -13.00 -14.16
CA ASP A 184 -4.22 -13.46 -14.41
C ASP A 184 -3.50 -12.65 -15.50
N ILE A 185 -4.22 -12.06 -16.46
CA ILE A 185 -3.62 -11.32 -17.57
C ILE A 185 -2.82 -10.09 -17.11
N PHE A 186 -3.28 -9.42 -16.04
CA PHE A 186 -2.59 -8.25 -15.48
C PHE A 186 -1.30 -8.66 -14.79
N THR A 187 -1.35 -9.68 -13.92
CA THR A 187 -0.17 -10.15 -13.19
C THR A 187 0.92 -10.70 -14.12
N GLN A 188 0.54 -11.37 -15.21
CA GLN A 188 1.48 -11.85 -16.23
C GLN A 188 2.14 -10.69 -16.99
N ARG A 189 1.39 -9.63 -17.29
CA ARG A 189 1.94 -8.44 -17.95
C ARG A 189 2.90 -7.69 -17.04
N LEU A 190 2.52 -7.45 -15.78
CA LEU A 190 3.38 -6.79 -14.79
C LEU A 190 4.69 -7.56 -14.55
N LYS A 191 4.64 -8.89 -14.58
CA LYS A 191 5.87 -9.72 -14.51
C LYS A 191 6.81 -9.47 -15.68
N ARG A 192 6.30 -9.28 -16.89
CA ARG A 192 7.11 -9.05 -18.09
C ARG A 192 7.80 -7.69 -18.02
N ASP A 193 7.07 -6.68 -17.57
CA ASP A 193 7.57 -5.30 -17.54
C ASP A 193 8.48 -5.09 -16.31
N ILE A 194 8.29 -5.87 -15.24
CA ILE A 194 9.13 -5.89 -14.04
C ILE A 194 9.57 -7.33 -13.75
N ASN A 195 10.63 -7.77 -14.45
CA ASN A 195 11.17 -9.14 -14.44
C ASN A 195 11.57 -9.72 -13.06
N TRP A 196 11.45 -8.95 -11.98
CA TRP A 196 11.93 -9.32 -10.64
C TRP A 196 10.79 -9.68 -9.68
N ILE A 197 9.53 -9.55 -10.13
CA ILE A 197 8.35 -9.90 -9.35
C ILE A 197 8.02 -11.38 -9.55
N MET A 198 7.93 -12.12 -8.44
CA MET A 198 7.41 -13.48 -8.43
C MET A 198 5.88 -13.39 -8.35
N PRO A 199 5.09 -13.67 -9.40
CA PRO A 199 3.65 -13.73 -9.24
C PRO A 199 3.31 -14.91 -8.32
N PHE A 200 2.62 -14.67 -7.21
CA PHE A 200 2.13 -15.73 -6.35
C PHE A 200 0.64 -15.57 -6.11
N ARG A 201 -0.14 -16.40 -6.77
CA ARG A 201 -1.60 -16.35 -6.67
C ARG A 201 -2.08 -17.29 -5.56
N ILE A 202 -2.97 -16.78 -4.69
CA ILE A 202 -3.96 -17.65 -4.07
C ILE A 202 -4.98 -17.95 -5.17
N ARG A 203 -4.86 -19.12 -5.82
CA ARG A 203 -5.84 -19.57 -6.82
C ARG A 203 -7.19 -19.73 -6.12
N LEU A 204 -8.00 -18.69 -6.11
CA LEU A 204 -9.44 -18.84 -5.97
C LEU A 204 -9.89 -19.70 -7.16
N LYS A 205 -10.70 -20.72 -6.89
CA LYS A 205 -11.18 -21.80 -7.79
C LYS A 205 -11.97 -21.34 -9.03
N TYR A 206 -11.82 -20.08 -9.45
CA TYR A 206 -12.52 -19.45 -10.54
C TYR A 206 -11.51 -19.04 -11.62
N ALA A 207 -10.79 -20.03 -12.16
CA ALA A 207 -10.03 -19.85 -13.38
C ALA A 207 -11.02 -19.66 -14.52
N ILE A 208 -11.32 -18.41 -14.85
CA ILE A 208 -11.98 -18.07 -16.11
C ILE A 208 -10.85 -17.93 -17.11
N THR A 209 -10.68 -18.97 -17.92
CA THR A 209 -9.80 -18.96 -19.08
C THR A 209 -10.44 -18.04 -20.12
N PHE A 210 -9.76 -16.93 -20.44
CA PHE A 210 -10.10 -16.06 -21.56
C PHE A 210 -9.43 -16.54 -22.85
#